data_AF-A0A8H4R0Z6-F1
#
_entry.id   AF-A0A8H4R0Z6-F1
#
_cell.length_a   1.000
_cell.length_b   1.000
_cell.length_c   1.000
_cell.angle_alpha   90.00
_cell.angle_beta   90.00
_cell.angle_gamma   90.00
#
_symmetry.space_group_name_H-M   'P 1'
#
loop_
_entity.id
_entity.type
_entity.pdbx_description
1 polymer ?
#
loop_
_entity_poly.entity_id
_entity_poly.type
_entity_poly.pdbx_seq_one_letter_code
_entity_poly.pdbx_strand_id
1 'polypeptide(L)'
;MHRVSSIICAVVLVVAAASLKAYAFPMPQLGKQCMLNYCMGTFATFPPRGGRRVPSPTIQLRTNAQRLADGLGPKPPMRRTQQRRGTPVRRQAEVSATPITPSPFVTRCGIMTIMDGDGEPVGYIGRSSFDESGLLLINETLSDAATACFTAERGASIAQSVSLSFTDLTTEGPIDFPLLALIQGMNNTDSNLTPLSAQYLTFGGAVGPAAPPGSLPEYTNNTVSFATGVERTVLTSVWTINLNSGSLTAQWTNEDATQPPTHIFAVDGILHASADPVRFSINATVTIDPVTLLFIAF
;
A
#
# COMPACT_ATOMS: atom_id res chain seq x y z
N MET A 1 69.53 14.23 -14.10
CA MET A 1 69.37 15.55 -13.45
C MET A 1 68.79 16.54 -14.45
N HIS A 2 67.47 16.63 -14.57
CA HIS A 2 66.83 17.74 -15.26
C HIS A 2 65.54 18.09 -14.52
N ARG A 3 65.52 19.32 -14.00
CA ARG A 3 64.39 19.98 -13.35
C ARG A 3 63.44 20.49 -14.43
N VAL A 4 62.16 20.21 -14.31
CA VAL A 4 61.08 20.92 -15.02
C VAL A 4 59.96 21.11 -13.99
N SER A 5 59.99 22.24 -13.28
CA SER A 5 59.14 23.43 -13.52
C SER A 5 57.66 23.16 -13.26
N SER A 6 57.28 23.38 -12.01
CA SER A 6 55.91 23.52 -11.53
C SER A 6 55.24 24.73 -12.19
N ILE A 7 54.16 24.49 -12.93
CA ILE A 7 53.23 25.52 -13.39
C ILE A 7 52.09 25.56 -12.38
N ILE A 8 52.11 26.58 -11.52
CA ILE A 8 51.03 26.92 -10.59
C ILE A 8 49.96 27.64 -11.43
N CYS A 9 48.87 26.94 -11.74
CA CYS A 9 47.71 27.52 -12.38
C CYS A 9 46.82 28.13 -11.30
N ALA A 10 46.87 29.45 -11.16
CA ALA A 10 45.98 30.20 -10.27
C ALA A 10 44.59 30.27 -10.91
N VAL A 11 43.67 29.44 -10.44
CA VAL A 11 42.25 29.54 -10.78
C VAL A 11 41.64 30.67 -9.94
N VAL A 12 41.39 31.80 -10.61
CA VAL A 12 40.67 32.95 -10.06
C VAL A 12 39.19 32.57 -9.93
N LEU A 13 38.76 32.31 -8.70
CA LEU A 13 37.39 32.00 -8.36
C LEU A 13 36.62 33.31 -8.14
N VAL A 14 35.95 33.80 -9.19
CA VAL A 14 35.03 34.95 -9.10
C VAL A 14 33.70 34.44 -8.55
N VAL A 15 33.48 34.59 -7.24
CA VAL A 15 32.18 34.37 -6.61
C VAL A 15 31.29 35.56 -6.93
N ALA A 16 30.47 35.45 -7.97
CA ALA A 16 29.35 36.35 -8.18
C ALA A 16 28.26 36.02 -7.15
N ALA A 17 28.18 36.83 -6.08
CA ALA A 17 27.08 36.80 -5.13
C ALA A 17 25.80 37.32 -5.82
N ALA A 18 25.09 36.44 -6.53
CA ALA A 18 23.74 36.71 -6.97
C ALA A 18 22.82 36.62 -5.75
N SER A 19 22.32 37.78 -5.31
CA SER A 19 21.28 37.88 -4.29
C SER A 19 19.99 37.23 -4.81
N LEU A 20 19.80 35.95 -4.54
CA LEU A 20 18.52 35.28 -4.71
C LEU A 20 17.55 35.85 -3.67
N LYS A 21 16.75 36.82 -4.09
CA LYS A 21 15.52 37.17 -3.38
C LYS A 21 14.58 35.96 -3.51
N ALA A 22 14.54 35.14 -2.47
CA ALA A 22 13.52 34.12 -2.32
C ALA A 22 12.15 34.82 -2.29
N TYR A 23 11.45 34.80 -3.42
CA TYR A 23 10.02 35.09 -3.43
C TYR A 23 9.33 33.94 -2.73
N ALA A 24 8.95 34.16 -1.47
CA ALA A 24 8.02 33.28 -0.78
C ALA A 24 6.70 33.31 -1.55
N PHE A 25 6.48 32.29 -2.38
CA PHE A 25 5.15 32.05 -2.93
C PHE A 25 4.23 31.70 -1.77
N PRO A 26 3.06 32.36 -1.63
CA PRO A 26 2.12 32.03 -0.58
C PRO A 26 1.72 30.57 -0.72
N MET A 27 1.87 29.79 0.36
CA MET A 27 1.37 28.42 0.42
C MET A 27 -0.11 28.41 0.00
N PRO A 28 -0.53 27.47 -0.87
CA PRO A 28 -1.93 27.32 -1.22
C PRO A 28 -2.72 27.00 0.06
N GLN A 29 -3.73 27.82 0.35
CA GLN A 29 -4.60 27.59 1.50
C GLN A 29 -5.32 26.24 1.34
N LEU A 30 -5.27 25.42 2.40
CA LEU A 30 -6.06 24.21 2.53
C LEU A 30 -7.54 24.51 2.21
N GLY A 31 -8.10 23.89 1.18
CA GLY A 31 -9.53 23.95 0.87
C GLY A 31 -9.95 24.49 -0.50
N LYS A 32 -9.03 24.72 -1.46
CA LYS A 32 -9.40 25.21 -2.81
C LYS A 32 -8.68 24.52 -3.98
N GLN A 33 -8.33 23.24 -3.87
CA GLN A 33 -7.92 22.47 -5.04
C GLN A 33 -9.13 21.77 -5.64
N CYS A 34 -9.68 22.35 -6.70
CA CYS A 34 -10.64 21.70 -7.56
C CYS A 34 -9.88 20.74 -8.48
N MET A 35 -10.07 19.44 -8.33
CA MET A 35 -9.64 18.47 -9.34
C MET A 35 -10.53 18.61 -10.57
N LEU A 36 -9.91 18.75 -11.74
CA LEU A 36 -10.43 18.46 -13.08
C LEU A 36 -11.83 19.01 -13.43
N ASN A 37 -11.88 20.18 -14.07
CA ASN A 37 -12.95 20.69 -14.95
C ASN A 37 -14.43 20.60 -14.52
N TYR A 38 -14.73 20.30 -13.25
CA TYR A 38 -16.09 20.28 -12.71
C TYR A 38 -16.17 21.13 -11.43
N CYS A 39 -16.01 22.45 -11.60
CA CYS A 39 -16.44 23.39 -10.58
C CYS A 39 -17.96 23.52 -10.64
N MET A 40 -18.72 22.72 -9.88
CA MET A 40 -20.11 23.06 -9.57
C MET A 40 -20.11 24.32 -8.69
N GLY A 41 -20.08 25.49 -9.31
CA GLY A 41 -20.27 26.81 -8.70
C GLY A 41 -21.68 27.04 -8.15
N THR A 42 -22.51 26.01 -8.13
CA THR A 42 -23.81 25.97 -7.47
C THR A 42 -23.94 24.60 -6.81
N PHE A 43 -23.35 24.45 -5.63
CA PHE A 43 -23.97 23.53 -4.68
C PHE A 43 -25.42 24.02 -4.56
N ALA A 44 -26.36 23.21 -5.03
CA ALA A 44 -27.75 23.39 -4.68
C ALA A 44 -27.76 23.64 -3.18
N THR A 45 -28.29 24.79 -2.76
CA THR A 45 -28.67 25.02 -1.38
C THR A 45 -29.68 23.92 -1.07
N PHE A 46 -29.18 22.78 -0.61
CA PHE A 46 -30.03 21.76 -0.06
C PHE A 46 -30.78 22.46 1.06
N PRO A 47 -32.13 22.42 1.08
CA PRO A 47 -32.87 22.98 2.19
C PRO A 47 -32.25 22.39 3.46
N PRO A 48 -32.03 23.21 4.51
CA PRO A 48 -31.40 22.74 5.73
C PRO A 48 -32.06 21.43 6.12
N ARG A 49 -31.27 20.35 6.22
CA ARG A 49 -31.77 19.03 6.62
C ARG A 49 -32.64 19.28 7.84
N GLY A 50 -33.94 19.00 7.73
CA GLY A 50 -34.90 19.21 8.81
C GLY A 50 -34.31 18.67 10.10
N GLY A 51 -34.50 19.42 11.20
CA GLY A 51 -33.82 19.18 12.48
C GLY A 51 -33.67 17.70 12.79
N ARG A 52 -32.45 17.29 13.16
CA ARG A 52 -32.04 15.92 13.45
C ARG A 52 -33.18 15.20 14.17
N ARG A 53 -33.84 14.25 13.50
CA ARG A 53 -34.88 13.43 14.13
C ARG A 53 -34.27 12.86 15.41
N VAL A 54 -34.92 13.14 16.54
CA VAL A 54 -34.51 12.58 17.84
C VAL A 54 -34.35 11.08 17.63
N PRO A 55 -33.17 10.49 17.94
CA PRO A 55 -32.95 9.07 17.73
C PRO A 55 -34.08 8.32 18.45
N SER A 56 -34.81 7.50 17.70
CA SER A 56 -35.81 6.63 18.31
C SER A 56 -35.08 5.78 19.36
N PRO A 57 -35.59 5.72 20.60
CA PRO A 57 -34.91 5.02 21.67
C PRO A 57 -34.61 3.60 21.21
N THR A 58 -33.33 3.22 21.24
CA THR A 58 -32.88 1.88 20.87
C THR A 58 -33.51 0.88 21.82
N ILE A 59 -34.56 0.20 21.38
CA ILE A 59 -35.21 -0.85 22.17
C ILE A 59 -34.20 -2.00 22.27
N GLN A 60 -33.53 -2.12 23.41
CA GLN A 60 -32.66 -3.26 23.67
C GLN A 60 -33.48 -4.55 23.60
N LEU A 61 -33.14 -5.41 22.65
CA LEU A 61 -33.76 -6.72 22.51
C LEU A 61 -33.30 -7.63 23.64
N ARG A 62 -34.05 -7.64 24.74
CA ARG A 62 -33.82 -8.55 25.87
C ARG A 62 -34.47 -9.92 25.65
N THR A 63 -33.78 -10.97 26.05
CA THR A 63 -34.33 -12.34 26.13
C THR A 63 -35.27 -12.48 27.33
N ASN A 64 -36.06 -13.56 27.38
CA ASN A 64 -36.93 -13.82 28.55
C ASN A 64 -36.12 -14.01 29.84
N ALA A 65 -34.92 -14.59 29.76
CA ALA A 65 -34.04 -14.76 30.90
C ALA A 65 -33.57 -13.42 31.47
N GLN A 66 -33.12 -12.51 30.60
CA GLN A 66 -32.70 -11.16 31.01
C GLN A 66 -33.87 -10.37 31.64
N ARG A 67 -35.08 -10.49 31.09
CA ARG A 67 -36.27 -9.84 31.66
C ARG A 67 -36.60 -10.34 33.07
N LEU A 68 -36.53 -11.65 33.29
CA LEU A 68 -36.77 -12.23 34.61
C LEU A 68 -35.70 -11.82 35.62
N ALA A 69 -34.43 -11.72 35.20
CA ALA A 69 -33.35 -11.22 36.05
C ALA A 69 -33.58 -9.76 36.49
N ASP A 70 -34.21 -8.95 35.63
CA ASP A 70 -34.57 -7.55 35.92
C ASP A 70 -35.93 -7.38 36.64
N GLY A 71 -36.57 -8.47 37.08
CA GLY A 71 -37.89 -8.42 37.73
C GLY A 71 -39.06 -8.09 36.78
N LEU A 72 -38.83 -8.13 35.46
CA LEU A 72 -39.86 -7.92 34.44
C LEU A 72 -40.51 -9.26 34.07
N GLY A 73 -41.81 -9.21 33.75
CA GLY A 73 -42.54 -10.38 33.25
C GLY A 73 -41.97 -10.93 31.93
N PRO A 74 -42.07 -12.25 31.70
CA PRO A 74 -41.62 -12.88 30.46
C PRO A 74 -42.41 -12.33 29.25
N LYS A 75 -41.77 -12.27 28.08
CA LYS A 75 -42.49 -11.93 26.84
C LYS A 75 -43.51 -13.03 26.54
N PRO A 76 -44.71 -12.66 26.04
CA PRO A 76 -45.70 -13.65 25.63
C PRO A 76 -45.11 -14.54 24.54
N PRO A 77 -45.49 -15.84 24.50
CA PRO A 77 -45.03 -16.74 23.46
C PRO A 77 -45.48 -16.18 22.09
N MET A 78 -44.51 -15.89 21.21
CA MET A 78 -44.82 -15.59 19.82
C MET A 78 -45.42 -16.85 19.21
N ARG A 79 -46.74 -16.89 19.11
CA ARG A 79 -47.44 -17.89 18.32
C ARG A 79 -47.05 -17.62 16.89
N ARG A 80 -46.11 -18.42 16.38
CA ARG A 80 -45.73 -18.43 14.97
C ARG A 80 -47.00 -18.59 14.17
N THR A 81 -47.49 -17.51 13.57
CA THR A 81 -48.73 -17.49 12.83
C THR A 81 -48.59 -18.52 11.73
N GLN A 82 -49.36 -19.62 11.83
CA GLN A 82 -49.37 -20.72 10.87
C GLN A 82 -50.02 -20.31 9.53
N GLN A 83 -49.69 -19.13 9.00
CA GLN A 83 -50.04 -18.76 7.64
C GLN A 83 -48.98 -19.32 6.69
N ARG A 84 -49.04 -20.64 6.51
CA ARG A 84 -48.87 -21.35 5.23
C ARG A 84 -48.98 -22.84 5.53
N ARG A 85 -50.16 -23.40 5.24
CA ARG A 85 -50.37 -24.83 4.94
C ARG A 85 -49.54 -25.17 3.68
N GLY A 86 -48.23 -25.23 3.83
CA GLY A 86 -47.35 -25.94 2.92
C GLY A 86 -47.25 -27.38 3.40
N THR A 87 -47.34 -28.30 2.45
CA THR A 87 -47.10 -29.75 2.54
C THR A 87 -46.08 -30.12 3.62
N PRO A 88 -46.28 -31.19 4.42
CA PRO A 88 -45.28 -31.65 5.39
C PRO A 88 -43.96 -31.93 4.68
N VAL A 89 -43.02 -30.99 4.77
CA VAL A 89 -41.65 -31.18 4.34
C VAL A 89 -41.07 -32.22 5.29
N ARG A 90 -40.98 -33.46 4.81
CA ARG A 90 -40.22 -34.54 5.43
C ARG A 90 -38.89 -33.95 5.85
N ARG A 91 -38.59 -33.90 7.16
CA ARG A 91 -37.27 -33.57 7.66
C ARG A 91 -36.31 -34.57 7.02
N GLN A 92 -35.69 -34.18 5.91
CA GLN A 92 -34.51 -34.85 5.42
C GLN A 92 -33.52 -34.78 6.59
N ALA A 93 -33.03 -35.96 7.00
CA ALA A 93 -31.94 -36.02 7.95
C ALA A 93 -30.86 -35.07 7.42
N GLU A 94 -30.51 -34.06 8.24
CA GLU A 94 -29.43 -33.14 7.89
C GLU A 94 -28.21 -34.00 7.58
N VAL A 95 -27.81 -33.96 6.31
CA VAL A 95 -26.67 -34.71 5.81
C VAL A 95 -25.49 -34.30 6.69
N SER A 96 -24.93 -35.30 7.37
CA SER A 96 -23.81 -35.16 8.29
C SER A 96 -22.74 -34.27 7.65
N ALA A 97 -22.25 -33.29 8.41
CA ALA A 97 -21.29 -32.29 7.97
C ALA A 97 -20.22 -32.96 7.09
N THR A 98 -20.18 -32.56 5.82
CA THR A 98 -19.16 -33.02 4.88
C THR A 98 -17.79 -32.82 5.53
N PRO A 99 -16.86 -33.81 5.43
CA PRO A 99 -15.56 -33.69 6.03
C PRO A 99 -14.91 -32.39 5.56
N ILE A 100 -14.60 -31.51 6.53
CA ILE A 100 -13.95 -30.22 6.27
C ILE A 100 -12.59 -30.56 5.66
N THR A 101 -12.51 -30.49 4.33
CA THR A 101 -11.23 -30.66 3.64
C THR A 101 -10.42 -29.42 3.98
N PRO A 102 -9.26 -29.56 4.65
CA PRO A 102 -8.46 -28.40 5.04
C PRO A 102 -8.10 -27.61 3.79
N SER A 103 -8.23 -26.27 3.87
CA SER A 103 -7.84 -25.38 2.77
C SER A 103 -6.40 -25.68 2.35
N PRO A 104 -6.11 -25.77 1.03
CA PRO A 104 -4.75 -25.97 0.53
C PRO A 104 -3.88 -24.73 0.78
N PHE A 105 -4.47 -23.59 1.12
CA PHE A 105 -3.76 -22.35 1.40
C PHE A 105 -3.64 -22.07 2.90
N VAL A 106 -2.52 -21.47 3.30
CA VAL A 106 -2.26 -20.97 4.64
C VAL A 106 -1.90 -19.49 4.56
N THR A 107 -2.43 -18.71 5.49
CA THR A 107 -2.04 -17.31 5.67
C THR A 107 -0.76 -17.27 6.51
N ARG A 108 0.22 -16.50 6.06
CA ARG A 108 1.47 -16.22 6.77
C ARG A 108 1.55 -14.73 7.03
N CYS A 109 1.98 -14.35 8.23
CA CYS A 109 2.14 -12.97 8.65
C CYS A 109 3.54 -12.77 9.26
N GLY A 110 4.06 -11.56 9.17
CA GLY A 110 5.41 -11.24 9.59
C GLY A 110 5.75 -9.78 9.33
N ILE A 111 7.02 -9.44 9.48
CA ILE A 111 7.56 -8.11 9.18
C ILE A 111 8.51 -8.16 7.99
N MET A 112 8.71 -7.01 7.35
CA MET A 112 9.69 -6.85 6.27
C MET A 112 10.86 -6.02 6.77
N THR A 113 12.04 -6.65 6.79
CA THR A 113 13.33 -6.02 7.07
C THR A 113 13.98 -5.62 5.75
N ILE A 114 14.64 -4.47 5.74
CA ILE A 114 15.37 -3.93 4.60
C ILE A 114 16.85 -4.13 4.91
N MET A 115 17.55 -4.78 3.99
CA MET A 115 18.96 -5.12 4.11
C MET A 115 19.75 -4.31 3.07
N ASP A 116 20.94 -3.82 3.40
CA ASP A 116 21.83 -3.18 2.44
C ASP A 116 22.51 -4.21 1.50
N GLY A 117 23.43 -3.71 0.66
CA GLY A 117 24.21 -4.52 -0.26
C GLY A 117 25.20 -5.49 0.41
N ASP A 118 25.57 -5.24 1.67
CA ASP A 118 26.46 -6.11 2.46
C ASP A 118 25.68 -7.17 3.26
N GLY A 119 24.35 -7.05 3.30
CA GLY A 119 23.46 -7.96 4.02
C GLY A 119 23.27 -7.59 5.49
N GLU A 120 23.50 -6.32 5.85
CA GLU A 120 23.20 -5.79 7.18
C GLU A 120 21.81 -5.11 7.19
N PRO A 121 21.06 -5.20 8.29
CA PRO A 121 19.73 -4.60 8.37
C PRO A 121 19.84 -3.07 8.50
N VAL A 122 19.24 -2.34 7.56
CA VAL A 122 19.18 -0.87 7.57
C VAL A 122 17.86 -0.33 8.10
N GLY A 123 16.81 -1.15 8.13
CA GLY A 123 15.51 -0.75 8.67
C GLY A 123 14.40 -1.73 8.35
N TYR A 124 13.17 -1.23 8.45
CA TYR A 124 11.93 -1.96 8.30
C TYR A 124 10.93 -1.13 7.51
N ILE A 125 9.95 -1.79 6.93
CA ILE A 125 8.73 -1.11 6.48
C ILE A 125 7.89 -0.81 7.73
N GLY A 126 7.70 0.46 8.04
CA GLY A 126 7.05 0.94 9.26
C GLY A 126 5.53 1.11 9.15
N ARG A 127 4.86 1.24 10.30
CA ARG A 127 3.39 1.40 10.40
C ARG A 127 2.92 2.80 10.06
N SER A 128 3.81 3.78 10.13
CA SER A 128 3.61 5.17 9.67
C SER A 128 4.55 5.50 8.51
N SER A 129 4.77 4.55 7.61
CA SER A 129 5.75 4.69 6.53
C SER A 129 5.31 5.58 5.36
N PHE A 130 4.12 6.18 5.34
CA PHE A 130 3.74 7.02 4.20
C PHE A 130 4.06 8.49 4.47
N ASP A 131 4.84 9.10 3.59
CA ASP A 131 5.06 10.55 3.60
C ASP A 131 3.85 11.32 3.05
N GLU A 132 3.94 12.66 3.02
CA GLU A 132 2.89 13.52 2.45
C GLU A 132 2.66 13.26 0.95
N SER A 133 3.61 12.65 0.25
CA SER A 133 3.53 12.26 -1.16
C SER A 133 2.97 10.85 -1.37
N GLY A 134 2.64 10.13 -0.30
CA GLY A 134 2.16 8.75 -0.34
C GLY A 134 3.23 7.71 -0.65
N LEU A 135 4.51 8.05 -0.50
CA LEU A 135 5.68 7.20 -0.72
C LEU A 135 6.04 6.43 0.55
N LEU A 136 6.51 5.19 0.40
CA LEU A 136 6.92 4.34 1.50
C LEU A 136 8.35 4.69 1.98
N LEU A 137 8.44 5.18 3.23
CA LEU A 137 9.63 5.49 3.99
C LEU A 137 10.18 4.27 4.74
N ILE A 138 11.50 4.21 4.86
CA ILE A 138 12.23 3.26 5.69
C ILE A 138 12.16 3.74 7.15
N ASN A 139 11.78 2.84 8.07
CA ASN A 139 11.85 3.08 9.51
C ASN A 139 12.98 2.25 10.14
N GLU A 140 13.85 2.87 10.93
CA GLU A 140 14.98 2.18 11.58
C GLU A 140 14.56 1.34 12.81
N THR A 141 13.34 1.54 13.32
CA THR A 141 12.88 0.93 14.58
C THR A 141 12.02 -0.31 14.38
N LEU A 142 12.45 -1.44 14.96
CA LEU A 142 11.69 -2.69 14.94
C LEU A 142 10.30 -2.56 15.58
N SER A 143 10.17 -1.71 16.61
CA SER A 143 8.89 -1.49 17.31
C SER A 143 7.82 -0.82 16.46
N ASP A 144 8.22 -0.13 15.39
CA ASP A 144 7.29 0.47 14.43
C ASP A 144 7.18 -0.35 13.13
N ALA A 145 7.77 -1.55 13.04
CA ALA A 145 7.63 -2.37 11.85
C ALA A 145 6.16 -2.77 11.60
N ALA A 146 5.69 -2.61 10.37
CA ALA A 146 4.37 -3.01 9.93
C ALA A 146 4.29 -4.52 9.73
N THR A 147 3.19 -5.11 10.19
CA THR A 147 2.85 -6.50 9.96
C THR A 147 2.23 -6.64 8.57
N ALA A 148 2.86 -7.44 7.72
CA ALA A 148 2.34 -7.83 6.42
C ALA A 148 1.95 -9.31 6.40
N CYS A 149 0.84 -9.62 5.74
CA CYS A 149 0.32 -10.97 5.58
C CYS A 149 0.12 -11.30 4.10
N PHE A 150 0.31 -12.57 3.74
CA PHE A 150 0.00 -13.13 2.43
C PHE A 150 -0.55 -14.55 2.56
N THR A 151 -1.14 -15.07 1.50
CA THR A 151 -1.58 -16.47 1.40
C THR A 151 -0.66 -17.24 0.46
N ALA A 152 -0.32 -18.47 0.85
CA ALA A 152 0.49 -19.38 0.03
C ALA A 152 0.01 -20.82 0.18
N GLU A 153 0.35 -21.66 -0.79
CA GLU A 153 0.06 -23.10 -0.71
C GLU A 153 0.80 -23.74 0.47
N ARG A 154 0.10 -24.66 1.15
CA ARG A 154 0.66 -25.42 2.26
C ARG A 154 1.81 -26.30 1.76
N GLY A 155 2.99 -26.12 2.34
CA GLY A 155 4.20 -26.87 1.97
C GLY A 155 4.98 -26.28 0.80
N ALA A 156 4.55 -25.15 0.24
CA ALA A 156 5.36 -24.42 -0.74
C ALA A 156 6.67 -23.93 -0.11
N SER A 157 7.74 -23.95 -0.91
CA SER A 157 9.03 -23.34 -0.57
C SER A 157 9.18 -21.93 -1.16
N ILE A 158 8.37 -21.60 -2.18
CA ILE A 158 8.36 -20.30 -2.84
C ILE A 158 6.89 -19.91 -3.05
N ALA A 159 6.53 -18.69 -2.69
CA ALA A 159 5.26 -18.08 -3.02
C ALA A 159 5.51 -17.03 -4.12
N GLN A 160 4.96 -17.23 -5.31
CA GLN A 160 5.19 -16.35 -6.47
C GLN A 160 3.96 -15.49 -6.74
N SER A 161 4.20 -14.25 -7.18
CA SER A 161 3.16 -13.28 -7.56
C SER A 161 2.05 -13.15 -6.50
N VAL A 162 2.45 -13.12 -5.23
CA VAL A 162 1.52 -12.93 -4.11
C VAL A 162 1.28 -11.45 -3.87
N SER A 163 0.15 -11.15 -3.25
CA SER A 163 -0.13 -9.83 -2.69
C SER A 163 0.17 -9.81 -1.19
N LEU A 164 0.77 -8.73 -0.74
CA LEU A 164 1.07 -8.47 0.67
C LEU A 164 0.05 -7.45 1.19
N SER A 165 -0.68 -7.80 2.25
CA SER A 165 -1.60 -6.91 2.94
C SER A 165 -1.04 -6.53 4.29
N PHE A 166 -0.97 -5.23 4.57
CA PHE A 166 -0.71 -4.74 5.91
C PHE A 166 -1.94 -4.93 6.81
N THR A 167 -1.71 -5.27 8.08
CA THR A 167 -2.79 -5.46 9.06
C THR A 167 -2.84 -4.41 10.16
N ASP A 168 -1.78 -3.62 10.32
CA ASP A 168 -1.59 -2.76 11.49
C ASP A 168 -1.10 -1.35 11.14
N LEU A 169 -1.27 -0.89 9.90
CA LEU A 169 -0.97 0.50 9.53
C LEU A 169 -1.67 1.48 10.48
N THR A 170 -0.94 2.52 10.89
CA THR A 170 -1.49 3.53 11.79
C THR A 170 -2.40 4.50 11.03
N THR A 171 -3.34 5.11 11.76
CA THR A 171 -4.36 6.04 11.26
C THR A 171 -3.80 7.34 10.65
N GLU A 172 -2.51 7.61 10.83
CA GLU A 172 -1.85 8.75 10.19
C GLU A 172 -1.48 8.46 8.73
N GLY A 173 -1.46 7.17 8.34
CA GLY A 173 -1.45 6.74 6.96
C GLY A 173 -2.86 6.48 6.43
N PRO A 174 -3.04 6.48 5.11
CA PRO A 174 -4.35 6.21 4.53
C PRO A 174 -4.68 4.71 4.63
N ILE A 175 -5.44 4.37 5.68
CA ILE A 175 -5.90 3.02 6.03
C ILE A 175 -6.65 2.34 4.88
N ASP A 176 -7.13 3.12 3.91
CA ASP A 176 -7.84 2.67 2.72
C ASP A 176 -6.95 1.92 1.70
N PHE A 177 -5.63 1.92 1.88
CA PHE A 177 -4.67 1.30 0.95
C PHE A 177 -3.87 0.16 1.60
N PRO A 178 -4.52 -0.96 1.99
CA PRO A 178 -3.88 -2.01 2.78
C PRO A 178 -2.88 -2.86 2.01
N LEU A 179 -2.89 -2.85 0.67
CA LEU A 179 -2.04 -3.71 -0.14
C LEU A 179 -0.71 -3.03 -0.44
N LEU A 180 0.41 -3.68 -0.14
CA LEU A 180 1.72 -3.21 -0.60
C LEU A 180 1.83 -3.39 -2.11
N ALA A 181 2.16 -2.31 -2.81
CA ALA A 181 2.18 -2.25 -4.26
C ALA A 181 3.44 -1.57 -4.80
N LEU A 182 3.76 -1.88 -6.06
CA LEU A 182 4.62 -1.06 -6.88
C LEU A 182 3.75 -0.10 -7.71
N ILE A 183 4.12 1.18 -7.71
CA ILE A 183 3.39 2.25 -8.39
C ILE A 183 4.33 2.91 -9.38
N GLN A 184 3.80 3.30 -10.54
CA GLN A 184 4.55 4.04 -11.56
C GLN A 184 5.14 5.34 -10.99
N GLY A 185 6.45 5.56 -11.22
CA GLY A 185 7.14 6.76 -10.79
C GLY A 185 6.57 8.05 -11.38
N MET A 186 6.68 9.16 -10.63
CA MET A 186 6.05 10.44 -10.96
C MET A 186 6.55 11.05 -12.28
N ASN A 187 7.82 10.82 -12.64
CA ASN A 187 8.41 11.37 -13.86
C ASN A 187 8.39 10.38 -15.03
N ASN A 188 7.74 9.23 -14.89
CA ASN A 188 7.61 8.28 -15.98
C ASN A 188 6.59 8.78 -17.01
N THR A 189 6.88 8.54 -18.28
CA THR A 189 6.00 8.82 -19.42
C THR A 189 5.00 7.71 -19.71
N ASP A 190 5.33 6.48 -19.29
CA ASP A 190 4.55 5.26 -19.51
C ASP A 190 4.89 4.23 -18.40
N SER A 191 4.26 3.07 -18.42
CA SER A 191 4.42 2.04 -17.38
C SER A 191 5.48 0.97 -17.73
N ASN A 192 6.33 1.21 -18.73
CA ASN A 192 7.22 0.19 -19.30
C ASN A 192 8.67 0.36 -18.83
N LEU A 193 9.05 -0.42 -17.81
CA LEU A 193 10.45 -0.53 -17.41
C LEU A 193 11.27 -1.16 -18.54
N THR A 194 12.34 -0.50 -18.96
CA THR A 194 13.24 -0.99 -19.99
C THR A 194 14.69 -0.79 -19.56
N PRO A 195 15.61 -1.68 -19.96
CA PRO A 195 17.04 -1.42 -19.79
C PRO A 195 17.41 -0.08 -20.43
N LEU A 196 18.37 0.63 -19.85
CA LEU A 196 18.83 1.95 -20.30
C LEU A 196 17.83 3.11 -20.10
N SER A 197 16.66 2.86 -19.50
CA SER A 197 15.66 3.89 -19.18
C SER A 197 15.82 4.40 -17.75
N ALA A 198 15.51 5.69 -17.52
CA ALA A 198 15.46 6.29 -16.19
C ALA A 198 14.09 6.12 -15.50
N GLN A 199 13.19 5.34 -16.10
CA GLN A 199 11.91 5.02 -15.49
C GLN A 199 12.10 4.22 -14.20
N TYR A 200 11.25 4.52 -13.22
CA TYR A 200 11.30 3.91 -11.90
C TYR A 200 9.90 3.66 -11.37
N LEU A 201 9.84 2.89 -10.29
CA LEU A 201 8.64 2.60 -9.53
C LEU A 201 8.86 3.12 -8.11
N THR A 202 7.77 3.46 -7.45
CA THR A 202 7.73 3.80 -6.03
C THR A 202 6.98 2.72 -5.28
N PHE A 203 7.34 2.55 -4.02
CA PHE A 203 6.60 1.69 -3.11
C PHE A 203 5.45 2.48 -2.51
N GLY A 204 4.26 1.88 -2.47
CA GLY A 204 3.08 2.51 -1.91
C GLY A 204 2.00 1.53 -1.51
N GLY A 205 0.87 2.05 -1.04
CA GLY A 205 -0.33 1.27 -0.79
C GLY A 205 -1.28 1.30 -1.98
N ALA A 206 -2.08 0.26 -2.16
CA ALA A 206 -3.19 0.20 -3.11
C ALA A 206 -4.48 -0.31 -2.45
N VAL A 207 -5.62 0.09 -3.02
CA VAL A 207 -6.94 -0.43 -2.59
C VAL A 207 -7.09 -1.90 -3.01
N GLY A 208 -7.86 -2.65 -2.22
CA GLY A 208 -8.28 -3.99 -2.60
C GLY A 208 -9.44 -3.99 -3.62
N PRO A 209 -9.67 -5.11 -4.33
CA PRO A 209 -8.93 -6.38 -4.24
C PRO A 209 -7.56 -6.33 -4.93
N ALA A 210 -6.67 -7.25 -4.57
CA ALA A 210 -5.39 -7.40 -5.26
C ALA A 210 -5.61 -7.83 -6.72
N ALA A 211 -4.73 -7.34 -7.61
CA ALA A 211 -4.73 -7.74 -9.01
C ALA A 211 -4.36 -9.23 -9.14
N PRO A 212 -4.90 -9.96 -10.11
CA PRO A 212 -4.45 -11.33 -10.38
C PRO A 212 -2.93 -11.41 -10.65
N PRO A 213 -2.29 -12.56 -10.36
CA PRO A 213 -0.92 -12.83 -10.78
C PRO A 213 -0.74 -12.61 -12.29
N GLY A 214 0.31 -11.88 -12.68
CA GLY A 214 0.63 -11.60 -14.08
C GLY A 214 -0.22 -10.52 -14.74
N SER A 215 -1.02 -9.77 -13.99
CA SER A 215 -1.73 -8.60 -14.50
C SER A 215 -0.79 -7.55 -15.10
N LEU A 216 -1.32 -6.83 -16.10
CA LEU A 216 -0.69 -5.62 -16.65
C LEU A 216 -0.94 -4.42 -15.72
N PRO A 217 -0.12 -3.35 -15.82
CA PRO A 217 -0.31 -2.15 -15.01
C PRO A 217 -1.72 -1.55 -15.22
N GLU A 218 -2.41 -1.25 -14.12
CA GLU A 218 -3.77 -0.72 -14.15
C GLU A 218 -3.87 0.57 -13.33
N TYR A 219 -4.73 1.50 -13.75
CA TYR A 219 -5.10 2.67 -12.96
C TYR A 219 -6.07 2.27 -11.86
N THR A 220 -5.54 2.08 -10.65
CA THR A 220 -6.32 1.80 -9.45
C THR A 220 -5.90 2.76 -8.34
N ASN A 221 -6.84 3.12 -7.46
CA ASN A 221 -6.55 4.01 -6.34
C ASN A 221 -5.36 3.51 -5.53
N ASN A 222 -4.36 4.38 -5.36
CA ASN A 222 -3.13 4.12 -4.64
C ASN A 222 -2.68 5.37 -3.87
N THR A 223 -1.78 5.18 -2.91
CA THR A 223 -1.32 6.24 -1.99
C THR A 223 -0.71 7.43 -2.72
N VAL A 224 0.09 7.19 -3.76
CA VAL A 224 0.76 8.25 -4.53
C VAL A 224 -0.24 9.06 -5.35
N SER A 225 -1.16 8.38 -6.06
CA SER A 225 -2.20 9.06 -6.85
C SER A 225 -3.15 9.85 -5.96
N PHE A 226 -3.48 9.31 -4.78
CA PHE A 226 -4.30 9.97 -3.78
C PHE A 226 -3.62 11.24 -3.23
N ALA A 227 -2.34 11.15 -2.88
CA ALA A 227 -1.59 12.27 -2.33
C ALA A 227 -1.30 13.37 -3.37
N THR A 228 -0.91 12.99 -4.58
CA THR A 228 -0.48 13.94 -5.63
C THR A 228 -1.60 14.44 -6.53
N GLY A 229 -2.75 13.74 -6.56
CA GLY A 229 -3.85 14.00 -7.48
C GLY A 229 -3.56 13.62 -8.95
N VAL A 230 -2.43 12.96 -9.22
CA VAL A 230 -2.05 12.48 -10.56
C VAL A 230 -2.20 10.96 -10.60
N GLU A 231 -3.06 10.47 -11.47
CA GLU A 231 -3.28 9.03 -11.63
C GLU A 231 -2.00 8.30 -12.08
N ARG A 232 -1.68 7.20 -11.40
CA ARG A 232 -0.54 6.32 -11.68
C ARG A 232 -1.00 4.88 -11.79
N THR A 233 -0.37 4.13 -12.69
CA THR A 233 -0.59 2.69 -12.77
C THR A 233 0.07 1.97 -11.58
N VAL A 234 -0.51 0.85 -11.18
CA VAL A 234 -0.11 0.10 -9.98
C VAL A 234 -0.21 -1.41 -10.20
N LEU A 235 0.65 -2.17 -9.53
CA LEU A 235 0.58 -3.64 -9.43
C LEU A 235 0.75 -4.10 -7.98
N THR A 236 -0.14 -4.97 -7.51
CA THR A 236 -0.20 -5.47 -6.12
C THR A 236 0.29 -6.90 -5.94
N SER A 237 0.24 -7.73 -6.99
CA SER A 237 0.63 -9.15 -6.96
C SER A 237 1.98 -9.38 -7.64
N VAL A 238 2.99 -8.61 -7.21
CA VAL A 238 4.35 -8.55 -7.79
C VAL A 238 5.41 -9.22 -6.93
N TRP A 239 5.00 -9.75 -5.77
CA TRP A 239 5.94 -10.21 -4.75
C TRP A 239 6.24 -11.69 -4.93
N THR A 240 7.52 -12.05 -4.87
CA THR A 240 7.98 -13.44 -4.77
C THR A 240 8.73 -13.60 -3.46
N ILE A 241 8.33 -14.61 -2.67
CA ILE A 241 8.86 -14.88 -1.34
C ILE A 241 9.46 -16.27 -1.33
N ASN A 242 10.76 -16.38 -1.05
CA ASN A 242 11.36 -17.65 -0.69
C ASN A 242 11.02 -17.96 0.77
N LEU A 243 10.16 -18.95 1.00
CA LEU A 243 9.62 -19.28 2.32
C LEU A 243 10.65 -19.96 3.24
N ASN A 244 11.81 -20.37 2.71
CA ASN A 244 12.89 -20.94 3.51
C ASN A 244 13.87 -19.86 3.99
N SER A 245 14.22 -18.90 3.13
CA SER A 245 15.17 -17.83 3.47
C SER A 245 14.51 -16.53 3.92
N GLY A 246 13.21 -16.34 3.64
CA GLY A 246 12.53 -15.07 3.82
C GLY A 246 12.79 -14.06 2.70
N SER A 247 13.67 -14.36 1.73
CA SER A 247 14.01 -13.41 0.65
C SER A 247 12.75 -12.97 -0.09
N LEU A 248 12.54 -11.65 -0.17
CA LEU A 248 11.41 -11.01 -0.83
C LEU A 248 11.93 -10.22 -2.04
N THR A 249 11.47 -10.59 -3.23
CA THR A 249 11.81 -9.91 -4.48
C THR A 249 10.54 -9.39 -5.15
N ALA A 250 10.67 -8.28 -5.86
CA ALA A 250 9.58 -7.71 -6.64
C ALA A 250 9.80 -7.96 -8.14
N GLN A 251 8.72 -8.13 -8.89
CA GLN A 251 8.75 -8.28 -10.35
C GLN A 251 7.65 -7.42 -10.98
N TRP A 252 8.04 -6.39 -11.71
CA TRP A 252 7.12 -5.59 -12.51
C TRP A 252 6.77 -6.28 -13.83
N THR A 253 5.53 -6.12 -14.28
CA THR A 253 5.07 -6.54 -15.61
C THR A 253 4.73 -5.30 -16.41
N ASN A 254 5.38 -5.12 -17.55
CA ASN A 254 5.13 -4.02 -18.48
C ASN A 254 3.76 -4.16 -19.18
N GLU A 255 3.32 -3.13 -19.90
CA GLU A 255 2.07 -3.11 -20.67
C GLU A 255 2.09 -4.12 -21.84
N ASP A 256 3.28 -4.46 -22.32
CA ASP A 256 3.51 -5.49 -23.34
C ASP A 256 3.71 -6.91 -22.76
N ALA A 257 3.41 -7.09 -21.47
CA ALA A 257 3.61 -8.30 -20.69
C ALA A 257 5.08 -8.75 -20.51
N THR A 258 6.06 -7.92 -20.89
CA THR A 258 7.47 -8.20 -20.59
C THR A 258 7.79 -7.97 -19.11
N GLN A 259 8.78 -8.70 -18.60
CA GLN A 259 9.16 -8.69 -17.18
C GLN A 259 10.67 -8.43 -17.08
N PRO A 260 11.12 -7.17 -17.17
CA PRO A 260 12.53 -6.83 -17.01
C PRO A 260 12.98 -7.09 -15.56
N PRO A 261 14.28 -7.30 -15.31
CA PRO A 261 14.82 -7.32 -13.95
C PRO A 261 14.37 -6.08 -13.18
N THR A 262 13.85 -6.27 -11.96
CA THR A 262 13.40 -5.16 -11.11
C THR A 262 14.32 -5.08 -9.90
N HIS A 263 15.12 -4.03 -9.83
CA HIS A 263 16.08 -3.80 -8.75
C HIS A 263 15.52 -2.80 -7.75
N ILE A 264 15.57 -3.15 -6.46
CA ILE A 264 15.11 -2.29 -5.36
C ILE A 264 16.29 -1.48 -4.83
N PHE A 265 16.07 -0.21 -4.55
CA PHE A 265 17.06 0.69 -3.98
C PHE A 265 16.36 1.75 -3.12
N ALA A 266 17.13 2.39 -2.25
CA ALA A 266 16.68 3.53 -1.46
C ALA A 266 17.30 4.83 -2.00
N VAL A 267 16.54 5.93 -1.87
CA VAL A 267 17.01 7.30 -2.07
C VAL A 267 16.47 8.12 -0.91
N ASP A 268 17.35 8.74 -0.12
CA ASP A 268 16.96 9.56 1.03
C ASP A 268 15.94 8.88 1.97
N GLY A 269 16.10 7.57 2.19
CA GLY A 269 15.20 6.77 3.04
C GLY A 269 13.85 6.41 2.42
N ILE A 270 13.65 6.63 1.11
CA ILE A 270 12.45 6.22 0.37
C ILE A 270 12.77 5.02 -0.51
N LEU A 271 11.89 4.01 -0.51
CA LEU A 271 12.05 2.83 -1.36
C LEU A 271 11.57 3.06 -2.80
N HIS A 272 12.42 2.68 -3.75
CA HIS A 272 12.20 2.73 -5.19
C HIS A 272 12.56 1.41 -5.85
N ALA A 273 12.08 1.21 -7.08
CA ALA A 273 12.56 0.13 -7.94
C ALA A 273 12.78 0.60 -9.38
N SER A 274 13.68 -0.03 -10.12
CA SER A 274 13.90 0.25 -11.55
C SER A 274 14.52 -0.95 -12.26
N ALA A 275 14.41 -0.98 -13.60
CA ALA A 275 15.18 -1.90 -14.43
C ALA A 275 16.65 -1.46 -14.62
N ASP A 276 16.97 -0.18 -14.43
CA ASP A 276 18.32 0.36 -14.54
C ASP A 276 18.55 1.45 -13.48
N PRO A 277 18.88 1.08 -12.23
CA PRO A 277 19.11 2.03 -11.15
C PRO A 277 20.21 3.06 -11.46
N VAL A 278 21.22 2.70 -12.27
CA VAL A 278 22.31 3.60 -12.67
C VAL A 278 21.79 4.69 -13.61
N ARG A 279 20.90 4.37 -14.55
CA ARG A 279 20.28 5.39 -15.40
C ARG A 279 19.36 6.30 -14.62
N PHE A 280 18.60 5.74 -13.69
CA PHE A 280 17.79 6.54 -12.77
C PHE A 280 18.67 7.52 -11.97
N SER A 281 19.77 7.08 -11.36
CA SER A 281 20.63 7.92 -10.53
C SER A 281 21.28 9.07 -11.31
N ILE A 282 21.71 8.82 -12.55
CA ILE A 282 22.25 9.85 -13.45
C ILE A 282 21.19 10.88 -13.82
N ASN A 283 19.97 10.44 -14.18
CA ASN A 283 18.90 11.34 -14.60
C ASN A 283 18.33 12.17 -13.45
N ALA A 284 18.19 11.57 -12.27
CA ALA A 284 17.69 12.24 -11.07
C ALA A 284 18.79 13.02 -10.32
N THR A 285 20.07 12.82 -10.66
CA THR A 285 21.24 13.38 -9.95
C THR A 285 21.22 13.08 -8.44
N VAL A 286 20.89 11.83 -8.09
CA VAL A 286 20.81 11.35 -6.70
C VAL A 286 21.75 10.16 -6.49
N THR A 287 22.18 9.96 -5.24
CA THR A 287 22.87 8.73 -4.83
C THR A 287 21.82 7.68 -4.51
N ILE A 288 22.07 6.45 -4.96
CA ILE A 288 21.19 5.30 -4.68
C ILE A 288 21.89 4.34 -3.75
N ASP A 289 21.15 3.77 -2.82
CA ASP A 289 21.60 2.71 -1.93
C ASP A 289 20.92 1.41 -2.33
N PRO A 290 21.62 0.43 -2.93
CA PRO A 290 21.02 -0.85 -3.27
C PRO A 290 20.55 -1.56 -2.00
N VAL A 291 19.31 -2.04 -1.99
CA VAL A 291 18.74 -2.76 -0.86
C VAL A 291 18.03 -4.03 -1.29
N THR A 292 17.90 -4.97 -0.37
CA THR A 292 17.08 -6.17 -0.53
C THR A 292 16.04 -6.25 0.58
N LEU A 293 14.95 -6.99 0.34
CA LEU A 293 13.88 -7.15 1.31
C LEU A 293 13.90 -8.58 1.88
N LEU A 294 13.69 -8.69 3.19
CA LEU A 294 13.65 -9.94 3.93
C LEU A 294 12.35 -10.01 4.75
N PHE A 295 11.50 -10.99 4.44
CA PHE A 295 10.30 -11.29 5.19
C PHE A 295 10.60 -12.23 6.36
N ILE A 296 10.32 -11.77 7.58
CA ILE A 296 10.48 -12.54 8.81
C ILE A 296 9.10 -12.94 9.31
N ALA A 297 8.74 -14.21 9.13
CA ALA A 297 7.48 -14.76 9.61
C ALA A 297 7.47 -14.86 11.15
N PHE A 298 6.28 -14.67 11.74
CA PHE A 298 6.02 -14.94 13.15
C PHE A 298 5.68 -16.40 13.44
#